data_AF-A0A7Y7QUW5-F1
#
_entry.id   AF-A0A7Y7QUW5-F1
#
_cell.length_a   1.000
_cell.length_b   1.000
_cell.length_c   1.000
_cell.angle_alpha   90.00
_cell.angle_beta   90.00
_cell.angle_gamma   90.00
#
_symmetry.space_group_name_H-M   'P 1'
#
loop_
_entity.id
_entity.type
_entity.pdbx_description
1 polymer ?
#
loop_
_entity_poly.entity_id
_entity_poly.type
_entity_poly.pdbx_seq_one_letter_code
_entity_poly.pdbx_strand_id
1 'polypeptide(L)'
;MLAMTTETHQNQQTDGLREKLDHGRETASQALHDAKDKAGELAHKTARTIEANPLGILVGGLAVGVIAGALIPRSAREKEVLTPLGKKLGETIRQATQAARETGLRELEEAGLTKDNAKDRARSLFDNVVKAASNAGSAAAKAATNKTTV
;
A
#
# COMPACT_ATOMS: atom_id res chain seq x y z
N MET A 1 38.00 30.76 -38.14
CA MET A 1 37.56 31.17 -36.79
C MET A 1 36.08 30.83 -36.62
N LEU A 2 35.69 29.53 -36.66
CA LEU A 2 34.29 29.10 -36.47
C LEU A 2 34.21 27.56 -36.31
N ALA A 3 34.57 27.07 -35.13
CA ALA A 3 34.32 25.67 -34.71
C ALA A 3 34.55 25.56 -33.19
N MET A 4 33.74 26.25 -32.38
CA MET A 4 33.86 26.15 -30.91
C MET A 4 32.55 26.52 -30.20
N THR A 5 31.39 26.01 -30.67
CA THR A 5 30.12 26.29 -29.97
C THR A 5 29.01 25.25 -30.19
N THR A 6 29.33 23.95 -30.12
CA THR A 6 28.26 22.91 -30.24
C THR A 6 28.39 21.72 -29.28
N GLU A 7 29.16 21.82 -28.18
CA GLU A 7 29.34 20.68 -27.24
C GLU A 7 28.96 20.95 -25.77
N THR A 8 28.32 22.07 -25.46
CA THR A 8 28.05 22.45 -24.05
C THR A 8 26.62 22.20 -23.55
N HIS A 9 25.68 21.78 -24.39
CA HIS A 9 24.26 21.70 -24.00
C HIS A 9 23.75 20.31 -23.56
N GLN A 10 24.50 19.23 -23.78
CA GLN A 10 24.08 17.87 -23.35
C GLN A 10 24.53 17.50 -21.93
N ASN A 11 25.62 18.08 -21.42
CA ASN A 11 26.18 17.72 -20.11
C ASN A 11 25.41 18.34 -18.92
N GLN A 12 24.78 19.50 -19.09
CA GLN A 12 23.98 20.14 -18.03
C GLN A 12 22.67 19.42 -17.72
N GLN A 13 22.08 18.71 -18.70
CA GLN A 13 20.87 17.90 -18.45
C GLN A 13 21.16 16.63 -17.66
N THR A 14 22.35 16.04 -17.81
CA THR A 14 22.73 14.81 -17.09
C THR A 14 23.10 15.05 -15.62
N ASP A 15 23.63 16.22 -15.29
CA ASP A 15 24.00 16.57 -13.91
C ASP A 15 22.78 16.85 -13.04
N GLY A 16 21.79 17.60 -13.54
CA GLY A 16 20.55 17.86 -12.81
C GLY A 16 19.66 16.61 -12.62
N LEU A 17 19.81 15.58 -13.47
CA LEU A 17 19.13 14.29 -13.32
C LEU A 17 19.78 13.42 -12.24
N ARG A 18 21.11 13.45 -12.15
CA ARG A 18 21.87 12.73 -11.11
C ARG A 18 21.60 13.32 -9.73
N GLU A 19 21.64 14.64 -9.61
CA GLU A 19 21.34 15.34 -8.36
C GLU A 19 19.92 15.04 -7.86
N LYS A 20 18.91 15.05 -8.74
CA LYS A 20 17.53 14.68 -8.39
C LYS A 20 17.37 13.20 -8.02
N LEU A 21 18.13 12.32 -8.66
CA LEU A 21 18.12 10.89 -8.36
C LEU A 21 18.78 10.61 -7.00
N ASP A 22 19.87 11.30 -6.69
CA ASP A 22 20.60 11.15 -5.44
C ASP A 22 19.79 11.72 -4.27
N HIS A 23 19.17 12.90 -4.42
CA HIS A 23 18.22 13.44 -3.45
C HIS A 23 16.99 12.54 -3.26
N GLY A 24 16.44 11.98 -4.35
CA GLY A 24 15.33 11.05 -4.28
C GLY A 24 15.68 9.76 -3.53
N ARG A 25 16.89 9.23 -3.75
CA ARG A 25 17.40 8.03 -3.06
C ARG A 25 17.70 8.29 -1.59
N GLU A 26 18.30 9.42 -1.26
CA GLU A 26 18.59 9.80 0.12
C GLU A 26 17.30 9.99 0.91
N THR A 27 16.34 10.73 0.36
CA THR A 27 15.01 10.93 0.95
C THR A 27 14.27 9.61 1.14
N ALA A 28 14.29 8.73 0.13
CA ALA A 28 13.67 7.41 0.22
C ALA A 28 14.36 6.53 1.27
N SER A 29 15.68 6.62 1.40
CA SER A 29 16.45 5.85 2.38
C SER A 29 16.19 6.31 3.80
N GLN A 30 16.09 7.63 4.03
CA GLN A 30 15.69 8.21 5.31
C GLN A 30 14.26 7.81 5.68
N ALA A 31 13.31 7.98 4.76
CA ALA A 31 11.92 7.57 4.98
C ALA A 31 11.80 6.06 5.28
N LEU A 32 12.62 5.24 4.62
CA LEU A 32 12.67 3.80 4.90
C LEU A 32 13.32 3.48 6.24
N HIS A 33 14.35 4.22 6.65
CA HIS A 33 15.01 4.06 7.94
C HIS A 33 14.04 4.40 9.09
N ASP A 34 13.40 5.57 9.00
CA ASP A 34 12.39 6.01 9.96
C ASP A 34 11.20 5.04 10.03
N ALA A 35 10.77 4.52 8.88
CA ALA A 35 9.71 3.52 8.82
C ALA A 35 10.13 2.20 9.50
N LYS A 36 11.39 1.76 9.33
CA LYS A 36 11.91 0.55 9.98
C LYS A 36 12.02 0.71 11.49
N ASP A 37 12.53 1.85 11.96
CA ASP A 37 12.66 2.12 13.40
C ASP A 37 11.29 2.15 14.08
N LYS A 38 10.34 2.88 13.47
CA LYS A 38 8.94 2.91 13.95
C LYS A 38 8.28 1.55 13.86
N ALA A 39 8.51 0.79 12.79
CA ALA A 39 7.97 -0.57 12.67
C ALA A 39 8.50 -1.51 13.75
N GLY A 40 9.79 -1.39 14.12
CA GLY A 40 10.38 -2.16 15.23
C GLY A 40 9.76 -1.84 16.59
N GLU A 41 9.58 -0.56 16.89
CA GLU A 41 8.90 -0.11 18.11
C GLU A 41 7.44 -0.56 18.16
N LEU A 42 6.73 -0.39 17.04
CA LEU A 42 5.36 -0.86 16.88
C LEU A 42 5.27 -2.38 16.97
N ALA A 43 6.22 -3.16 16.45
CA ALA A 43 6.20 -4.61 16.53
C ALA A 43 6.29 -5.10 18.00
N HIS A 44 7.20 -4.51 18.79
CA HIS A 44 7.33 -4.83 20.21
C HIS A 44 6.08 -4.46 21.02
N LYS A 45 5.42 -3.35 20.66
CA LYS A 45 4.17 -2.92 21.32
C LYS A 45 2.97 -3.76 20.87
N THR A 46 2.90 -4.06 19.58
CA THR A 46 1.87 -4.87 18.94
C THR A 46 1.86 -6.29 19.51
N ALA A 47 3.02 -6.90 19.78
CA ALA A 47 3.07 -8.23 20.41
C ALA A 47 2.27 -8.31 21.74
N ARG A 48 2.24 -7.23 22.53
CA ARG A 48 1.46 -7.15 23.77
C ARG A 48 -0.01 -6.80 23.54
N THR A 49 -0.30 -6.02 22.49
CA THR A 49 -1.67 -5.59 22.15
C THR A 49 -2.46 -6.65 21.38
N ILE A 50 -1.77 -7.54 20.64
CA ILE A 50 -2.36 -8.66 19.90
C ILE A 50 -3.16 -9.57 20.83
N GLU A 51 -2.64 -9.86 22.02
CA GLU A 51 -3.33 -10.65 23.03
C GLU A 51 -4.62 -9.98 23.53
N ALA A 52 -4.69 -8.65 23.49
CA ALA A 52 -5.84 -7.88 23.95
C ALA A 52 -6.92 -7.67 22.89
N ASN A 53 -6.57 -7.66 21.59
CA ASN A 53 -7.53 -7.46 20.51
C ASN A 53 -7.09 -8.13 19.18
N PRO A 54 -7.55 -9.37 18.90
CA PRO A 54 -7.18 -10.10 17.69
C PRO A 54 -7.69 -9.45 16.40
N LEU A 55 -8.76 -8.64 16.45
CA LEU A 55 -9.29 -7.92 15.28
C LEU A 55 -8.31 -6.84 14.79
N GLY A 56 -7.45 -6.32 15.67
CA GLY A 56 -6.43 -5.34 15.31
C GLY A 56 -5.43 -5.85 14.28
N ILE A 57 -5.08 -7.14 14.33
CA ILE A 57 -4.17 -7.76 13.35
C ILE A 57 -4.82 -7.83 11.97
N LEU A 58 -6.10 -8.22 11.90
CA LEU A 58 -6.78 -8.36 10.62
C LEU A 58 -6.88 -7.02 9.89
N VAL A 59 -7.29 -5.97 10.59
CA VAL A 59 -7.39 -4.62 10.01
C VAL A 59 -6.00 -4.07 9.68
N GLY A 60 -5.02 -4.24 10.59
CA GLY A 60 -3.65 -3.78 10.38
C GLY A 60 -2.96 -4.47 9.20
N GLY A 61 -3.07 -5.80 9.13
CA GLY A 61 -2.49 -6.61 8.05
C GLY A 61 -3.10 -6.30 6.69
N LEU A 62 -4.43 -6.07 6.61
CA LEU A 62 -5.08 -5.66 5.38
C LEU A 62 -4.61 -4.28 4.92
N ALA A 63 -4.55 -3.30 5.83
CA ALA A 63 -4.10 -1.95 5.51
C ALA A 63 -2.63 -1.95 5.03
N VAL A 64 -1.75 -2.66 5.73
CA VAL A 64 -0.35 -2.81 5.34
C VAL A 64 -0.23 -3.51 3.98
N GLY A 65 -1.01 -4.57 3.75
CA GLY A 65 -1.02 -5.29 2.47
C GLY A 65 -1.48 -4.43 1.30
N VAL A 66 -2.50 -3.59 1.49
CA VAL A 66 -2.98 -2.64 0.47
C VAL A 66 -1.92 -1.58 0.17
N ILE A 67 -1.32 -1.00 1.20
CA ILE A 67 -0.27 0.03 1.03
C ILE A 67 0.94 -0.57 0.32
N ALA A 68 1.43 -1.73 0.76
CA ALA A 68 2.55 -2.42 0.13
C ALA A 68 2.23 -2.79 -1.32
N GLY A 69 1.03 -3.31 -1.59
CA GLY A 69 0.59 -3.67 -2.94
C GLY A 69 0.40 -2.46 -3.87
N ALA A 70 0.03 -1.29 -3.34
CA ALA A 70 -0.14 -0.06 -4.10
C ALA A 70 1.19 0.67 -4.36
N LEU A 71 2.14 0.60 -3.42
CA LEU A 71 3.43 1.30 -3.49
C LEU A 71 4.53 0.52 -4.21
N ILE A 72 4.43 -0.81 -4.35
CA ILE A 72 5.40 -1.59 -5.12
C ILE A 72 5.02 -1.49 -6.61
N PRO A 73 5.75 -0.71 -7.43
CA PRO A 73 5.45 -0.61 -8.84
C PRO A 73 5.73 -1.96 -9.51
N ARG A 74 4.71 -2.51 -10.18
CA ARG A 74 4.86 -3.72 -11.02
C ARG A 74 6.02 -3.49 -12.00
N SER A 75 7.14 -4.18 -11.80
CA SER A 75 8.33 -3.91 -12.62
C SER A 75 8.18 -4.55 -14.01
N ALA A 76 8.80 -3.97 -15.04
CA ALA A 76 8.77 -4.55 -16.39
C ALA A 76 9.45 -5.94 -16.44
N ARG A 77 10.51 -6.14 -15.63
CA ARG A 77 11.19 -7.42 -15.41
C ARG A 77 10.26 -8.47 -14.79
N GLU A 78 9.38 -8.05 -13.88
CA GLU A 78 8.31 -8.89 -13.36
C GLU A 78 7.33 -9.30 -14.47
N LYS A 79 6.93 -8.41 -15.38
CA LYS A 79 6.02 -8.81 -16.48
C LYS A 79 6.63 -9.86 -17.42
N GLU A 80 7.90 -9.74 -17.78
CA GLU A 80 8.56 -10.71 -18.68
C GLU A 80 8.83 -12.06 -17.99
N VAL A 81 9.33 -12.06 -16.75
CA VAL A 81 9.70 -13.29 -16.03
C VAL A 81 8.48 -13.92 -15.32
N LEU A 82 7.48 -13.11 -14.93
CA LEU A 82 6.22 -13.57 -14.35
C LEU A 82 5.14 -13.89 -15.40
N THR A 83 5.41 -13.93 -16.70
CA THR A 83 4.37 -14.44 -17.63
C THR A 83 4.03 -15.92 -17.34
N PRO A 84 5.00 -16.84 -17.21
CA PRO A 84 4.73 -18.22 -16.78
C PRO A 84 4.57 -18.35 -15.25
N LEU A 85 5.36 -17.62 -14.46
CA LEU A 85 5.28 -17.66 -12.98
C LEU A 85 4.05 -16.93 -12.42
N GLY A 86 3.57 -15.90 -13.09
CA GLY A 86 2.39 -15.12 -12.69
C GLY A 86 1.08 -15.86 -12.91
N LYS A 87 1.00 -16.79 -13.87
CA LYS A 87 -0.13 -17.73 -13.97
C LYS A 87 -0.19 -18.63 -12.74
N LYS A 88 0.94 -19.28 -12.39
CA LYS A 88 1.05 -20.13 -11.19
C LYS A 88 0.78 -19.33 -9.91
N LEU A 89 1.38 -18.15 -9.77
CA LEU A 89 1.17 -17.28 -8.62
C LEU A 89 -0.28 -16.80 -8.53
N GLY A 90 -0.89 -16.42 -9.66
CA GLY A 90 -2.29 -16.03 -9.71
C GLY A 90 -3.23 -17.18 -9.35
N GLU A 91 -2.94 -18.40 -9.82
CA GLU A 91 -3.66 -19.61 -9.43
C GLU A 91 -3.49 -19.89 -7.93
N THR A 92 -2.27 -19.81 -7.40
CA THR A 92 -1.99 -20.00 -5.96
C THR A 92 -2.73 -18.96 -5.11
N ILE A 93 -2.68 -17.68 -5.49
CA ILE A 93 -3.41 -16.61 -4.79
C ILE A 93 -4.92 -16.87 -4.85
N ARG A 94 -5.44 -17.29 -6.02
CA ARG A 94 -6.86 -17.58 -6.20
C ARG A 94 -7.30 -18.79 -5.36
N GLN A 95 -6.53 -19.86 -5.35
CA GLN A 95 -6.78 -21.07 -4.55
C GLN A 95 -6.72 -20.75 -3.05
N ALA A 96 -5.68 -20.05 -2.60
CA ALA A 96 -5.54 -19.62 -1.21
C ALA A 96 -6.71 -18.71 -0.78
N THR A 97 -7.11 -17.77 -1.65
CA THR A 97 -8.25 -16.89 -1.40
C THR A 97 -9.57 -17.66 -1.35
N GLN A 98 -9.77 -18.64 -2.23
CA GLN A 98 -10.95 -19.49 -2.22
C GLN A 98 -11.02 -20.34 -0.97
N ALA A 99 -9.92 -20.99 -0.58
CA ALA A 99 -9.83 -21.78 0.64
C ALA A 99 -10.10 -20.92 1.88
N ALA A 100 -9.46 -19.75 1.99
CA ALA A 100 -9.69 -18.83 3.10
C ALA A 100 -11.14 -18.34 3.18
N ARG A 101 -11.77 -18.05 2.03
CA ARG A 101 -13.20 -17.69 1.99
C ARG A 101 -14.09 -18.85 2.41
N GLU A 102 -13.82 -20.06 1.94
CA GLU A 102 -14.64 -21.22 2.26
C GLU A 102 -14.54 -21.57 3.75
N THR A 103 -13.34 -21.61 4.32
CA THR A 103 -13.14 -21.77 5.77
C THR A 103 -13.83 -20.66 6.54
N GLY A 104 -13.63 -19.39 6.15
CA GLY A 104 -14.26 -18.26 6.84
C GLY A 104 -15.79 -18.29 6.76
N LEU A 105 -16.37 -18.68 5.64
CA LEU A 105 -17.83 -18.81 5.49
C LEU A 105 -18.39 -19.95 6.33
N ARG A 106 -17.69 -21.08 6.44
CA ARG A 106 -18.10 -22.19 7.33
C ARG A 106 -18.08 -21.77 8.81
N GLU A 107 -17.01 -21.12 9.26
CA GLU A 107 -16.90 -20.58 10.63
C GLU A 107 -18.00 -19.54 10.93
N LEU A 108 -18.34 -18.70 9.94
CA LEU A 108 -19.45 -17.74 10.05
C LEU A 108 -20.81 -18.47 10.15
N GLU A 109 -21.04 -19.49 9.32
CA GLU A 109 -22.26 -20.31 9.35
C GLU A 109 -22.41 -21.05 10.69
N GLU A 110 -21.32 -21.60 11.24
CA GLU A 110 -21.27 -22.22 12.57
C GLU A 110 -21.55 -21.22 13.69
N ALA A 111 -21.12 -19.97 13.52
CA ALA A 111 -21.46 -18.85 14.42
C ALA A 111 -22.89 -18.31 14.22
N GLY A 112 -23.71 -18.92 13.36
CA GLY A 112 -25.09 -18.52 13.08
C GLY A 112 -25.24 -17.33 12.14
N LEU A 113 -24.15 -16.88 11.51
CA LEU A 113 -24.15 -15.84 10.49
C LEU A 113 -24.26 -16.48 9.10
N THR A 114 -25.46 -16.43 8.52
CA THR A 114 -25.65 -16.86 7.14
C THR A 114 -24.88 -15.95 6.17
N LYS A 115 -24.45 -16.52 5.05
CA LYS A 115 -23.67 -15.82 4.00
C LYS A 115 -24.29 -14.49 3.55
N ASP A 116 -25.61 -14.42 3.45
CA ASP A 116 -26.32 -13.21 3.02
C ASP A 116 -26.26 -12.11 4.08
N ASN A 117 -26.53 -12.44 5.34
CA ASN A 117 -26.45 -11.51 6.46
C ASN A 117 -25.02 -11.03 6.71
N ALA A 118 -24.03 -11.93 6.57
CA ALA A 118 -22.62 -11.58 6.67
C ALA A 118 -22.18 -10.63 5.54
N LYS A 119 -22.66 -10.86 4.32
CA LYS A 119 -22.35 -10.01 3.15
C LYS A 119 -22.96 -8.63 3.30
N ASP A 120 -24.21 -8.53 3.74
CA ASP A 120 -24.88 -7.23 3.95
C ASP A 120 -24.23 -6.46 5.09
N ARG A 121 -23.84 -7.13 6.17
CA ARG A 121 -23.10 -6.52 7.27
C ARG A 121 -21.73 -6.02 6.82
N ALA A 122 -20.98 -6.83 6.09
CA ALA A 122 -19.69 -6.44 5.53
C ALA A 122 -19.82 -5.25 4.56
N ARG A 123 -20.86 -5.25 3.71
CA ARG A 123 -21.14 -4.15 2.78
C ARG A 123 -21.49 -2.86 3.50
N SER A 124 -22.34 -2.92 4.53
CA SER A 124 -22.68 -1.77 5.35
C SER A 124 -21.47 -1.20 6.08
N LEU A 125 -20.62 -2.05 6.66
CA LEU A 125 -19.37 -1.64 7.31
C LEU A 125 -18.43 -0.97 6.30
N PHE A 126 -18.27 -1.57 5.12
CA PHE A 126 -17.46 -1.01 4.05
C PHE A 126 -17.99 0.35 3.58
N ASP A 127 -19.29 0.46 3.32
CA ASP A 127 -19.91 1.72 2.90
C ASP A 127 -19.75 2.81 3.96
N ASN A 128 -19.84 2.46 5.25
CA ASN A 128 -19.60 3.39 6.35
C ASN A 128 -18.13 3.84 6.41
N VAL A 129 -17.17 2.92 6.21
CA VAL A 129 -15.75 3.25 6.13
C VAL A 129 -15.45 4.15 4.94
N VAL A 130 -16.00 3.84 3.75
CA VAL A 130 -15.83 4.66 2.55
C VAL A 130 -16.42 6.05 2.74
N LYS A 131 -17.62 6.16 3.32
CA LYS A 131 -18.25 7.45 3.65
C LYS A 131 -17.41 8.23 4.66
N ALA A 132 -16.94 7.59 5.72
CA ALA A 132 -16.09 8.22 6.72
C ALA A 132 -14.77 8.72 6.12
N ALA A 133 -14.09 7.88 5.32
CA ALA A 133 -12.86 8.24 4.62
C ALA A 133 -13.07 9.35 3.60
N SER A 134 -14.18 9.35 2.85
CA SER A 134 -14.53 10.40 1.90
C SER A 134 -14.83 11.73 2.61
N ASN A 135 -15.56 11.71 3.73
CA ASN A 135 -15.85 12.89 4.53
C ASN A 135 -14.58 13.46 5.18
N ALA A 136 -13.75 12.61 5.78
CA ALA A 136 -12.47 12.99 6.36
C ALA A 136 -11.48 13.48 5.29
N GLY A 137 -11.41 12.81 4.15
CA GLY A 137 -10.57 13.19 3.01
C GLY A 137 -11.01 14.51 2.38
N SER A 138 -12.32 14.75 2.26
CA SER A 138 -12.85 16.03 1.79
C SER A 138 -12.56 17.17 2.78
N ALA A 139 -12.63 16.91 4.09
CA ALA A 139 -12.27 17.88 5.12
C ALA A 139 -10.76 18.17 5.13
N ALA A 140 -9.92 17.14 5.01
CA ALA A 140 -8.48 17.28 4.91
C ALA A 140 -8.04 17.99 3.62
N ALA A 141 -8.66 17.68 2.48
CA ALA A 141 -8.41 18.37 1.22
C ALA A 141 -8.81 19.85 1.29
N LYS A 142 -9.98 20.17 1.88
CA LYS A 142 -10.38 21.56 2.12
C LYS A 142 -9.43 22.29 3.07
N ALA A 143 -8.94 21.63 4.12
CA ALA A 143 -7.95 22.21 5.03
C ALA A 143 -6.58 22.44 4.36
N ALA A 144 -6.15 21.53 3.49
CA ALA A 144 -4.91 21.66 2.73
C ALA A 144 -4.98 22.79 1.68
N THR A 145 -6.10 22.93 0.97
CA THR A 145 -6.32 24.03 0.02
C THR A 145 -6.42 25.38 0.74
N ASN A 146 -7.12 25.45 1.87
CA ASN A 146 -7.20 26.69 2.66
C ASN A 146 -5.84 27.08 3.27
N LYS A 147 -5.04 26.13 3.77
CA LYS A 147 -3.69 26.40 4.31
C LYS A 147 -2.68 26.83 3.23
N THR A 148 -2.94 26.54 1.96
CA THR A 148 -2.11 27.00 0.83
C THR A 148 -2.48 28.42 0.37
N THR A 149 -3.59 28.97 0.89
CA THR A 149 -4.09 30.32 0.53
C THR A 149 -4.00 31.30 1.73
N VAL A 150 -3.11 31.04 2.69
CA VAL A 150 -2.77 31.95 3.80
C VAL A 150 -1.27 32.10 3.94
#